data_AF-M5C068-F1
#
_entry.id   AF-M5C068-F1
#
_cell.length_a   1.000
_cell.length_b   1.000
_cell.length_c   1.000
_cell.angle_alpha   90.00
_cell.angle_beta   90.00
_cell.angle_gamma   90.00
#
_symmetry.space_group_name_H-M   'P 1'
#
loop_
_entity.id
_entity.type
_entity.pdbx_description
1 polymer ?
#
loop_
_entity_poly.entity_id
_entity_poly.type
_entity_poly.pdbx_seq_one_letter_code
_entity_poly.pdbx_strand_id
1 'polypeptide(L)'
;MEVDSDDLDNESDFGPHKIAERASVSPTKKRASTSSKAAKGRSSIATKTSRKSAGKRAKKEATSEEEYQSDESSAVVVGKVVQAPETGRVPAGQISQNTFDFLLNLQDPQKNDREWFKLHEPVYRLAEGEWVAFVNAWVTTLVEVDDQIPPLPPKDIIHRIYRDMRFSNDKTPYKSNFSASTSRSGRKGIFAAYHISIKPGGGSLVAAGVWCPGKNELQTIRNVIKRNHARRLRQILAEPGFVNYFGAPKPLATKGKEPRRQSIFGAEDELKVAPAGVNKDHP
;
A
#
# COMPACT_ATOMS: atom_id res chain seq x y z
N MET A 1 -26.27 3.44 8.56
CA MET A 1 -25.34 2.32 8.39
C MET A 1 -24.03 2.76 8.99
N GLU A 2 -23.80 2.41 10.25
CA GLU A 2 -22.46 2.43 10.81
C GLU A 2 -21.64 1.33 10.12
N VAL A 3 -20.34 1.56 9.98
CA VAL A 3 -19.40 0.63 9.38
C VAL A 3 -18.31 0.36 10.40
N ASP A 4 -18.22 -0.89 10.87
CA ASP A 4 -17.23 -1.30 11.86
C ASP A 4 -15.81 -1.03 11.36
N SER A 5 -14.96 -0.52 12.25
CA SER A 5 -13.58 -0.14 11.95
C SER A 5 -12.65 -1.33 11.70
N ASP A 6 -13.03 -2.51 12.17
CA ASP A 6 -12.09 -3.59 12.49
C ASP A 6 -11.87 -4.55 11.31
N ASP A 7 -12.74 -4.50 10.28
CA ASP A 7 -12.65 -5.33 9.07
C ASP A 7 -11.49 -4.94 8.12
N LEU A 8 -10.74 -3.88 8.43
CA LEU A 8 -9.61 -3.39 7.62
C LEU A 8 -8.24 -3.93 8.04
N ASP A 9 -8.14 -4.70 9.12
CA ASP A 9 -6.88 -4.92 9.83
C ASP A 9 -6.03 -6.13 9.35
N ASN A 10 -6.39 -6.76 8.22
CA ASN A 10 -5.79 -8.03 7.78
C ASN A 10 -5.20 -8.02 6.35
N GLU A 11 -4.06 -7.35 6.15
CA GLU A 11 -3.05 -7.83 5.18
C GLU A 11 -1.63 -7.30 5.49
N SER A 12 -0.61 -8.11 5.22
CA SER A 12 0.80 -7.68 5.27
C SER A 12 1.27 -7.19 3.89
N ASP A 13 1.59 -5.90 3.77
CA ASP A 13 1.79 -5.23 2.46
C ASP A 13 3.08 -5.64 1.69
N PHE A 14 3.83 -6.65 2.16
CA PHE A 14 5.09 -7.12 1.57
C PHE A 14 5.26 -8.65 1.63
N GLY A 15 4.42 -9.39 0.89
CA GLY A 15 4.56 -10.84 0.68
C GLY A 15 4.80 -11.19 -0.80
N PRO A 16 5.67 -12.18 -1.13
CA PRO A 16 5.86 -12.61 -2.51
C PRO A 16 4.65 -13.42 -3.01
N HIS A 17 3.84 -12.82 -3.90
CA HIS A 17 2.65 -13.47 -4.44
C HIS A 17 2.99 -14.74 -5.25
N LYS A 18 2.37 -15.87 -4.89
CA LYS A 18 2.26 -17.04 -5.77
C LYS A 18 1.09 -16.83 -6.73
N ILE A 19 1.33 -17.06 -8.02
CA ILE A 19 0.26 -17.07 -9.03
C ILE A 19 -0.59 -18.33 -8.84
N ALA A 20 -1.91 -18.19 -8.78
CA ALA A 20 -2.84 -19.31 -8.75
C ALA A 20 -3.09 -19.83 -10.18
N GLU A 21 -2.88 -21.13 -10.40
CA GLU A 21 -3.05 -21.77 -11.70
C GLU A 21 -4.53 -22.09 -11.96
N ARG A 22 -5.04 -21.73 -13.15
CA ARG A 22 -6.46 -21.84 -13.48
C ARG A 22 -6.79 -23.23 -14.01
N ALA A 23 -7.51 -24.03 -13.23
CA ALA A 23 -7.83 -25.42 -13.55
C ALA A 23 -8.69 -25.59 -14.82
N SER A 24 -8.41 -26.67 -15.57
CA SER A 24 -9.23 -27.22 -16.64
C SER A 24 -9.40 -28.74 -16.43
N VAL A 25 -10.47 -29.35 -16.94
CA VAL A 25 -11.02 -30.60 -16.37
C VAL A 25 -11.10 -31.76 -17.39
N SER A 26 -10.36 -32.84 -17.11
CA SER A 26 -10.59 -34.25 -17.55
C SER A 26 -10.36 -34.59 -19.05
N PRO A 27 -10.26 -35.90 -19.46
CA PRO A 27 -10.47 -37.14 -18.69
C PRO A 27 -9.38 -38.27 -18.78
N THR A 28 -9.24 -38.99 -17.64
CA THR A 28 -8.80 -40.39 -17.38
C THR A 28 -8.20 -41.34 -18.45
N LYS A 29 -7.14 -42.11 -18.06
CA LYS A 29 -7.10 -43.62 -18.11
C LYS A 29 -5.88 -44.33 -17.41
N LYS A 30 -6.20 -45.11 -16.36
CA LYS A 30 -5.64 -46.38 -15.76
C LYS A 30 -4.17 -46.89 -15.92
N ARG A 31 -3.74 -47.63 -14.86
CA ARG A 31 -2.60 -48.60 -14.64
C ARG A 31 -1.23 -47.96 -14.29
N ALA A 32 -0.51 -48.30 -13.20
CA ALA A 32 0.03 -49.57 -12.61
C ALA A 32 1.42 -49.94 -13.21
N SER A 33 2.44 -50.49 -12.51
CA SER A 33 2.54 -51.19 -11.20
C SER A 33 3.99 -51.33 -10.64
N THR A 34 4.15 -51.58 -9.32
CA THR A 34 5.31 -52.25 -8.63
C THR A 34 6.72 -51.56 -8.70
N SER A 35 7.76 -51.87 -7.89
CA SER A 35 8.06 -52.99 -6.96
C SER A 35 8.98 -52.61 -5.76
N SER A 36 9.18 -53.57 -4.84
CA SER A 36 10.15 -53.67 -3.71
C SER A 36 11.60 -53.18 -3.97
N LYS A 37 12.51 -52.93 -3.01
CA LYS A 37 12.89 -53.58 -1.70
C LYS A 37 13.87 -52.62 -0.95
N ALA A 38 14.45 -52.82 0.24
CA ALA A 38 14.51 -53.91 1.25
C ALA A 38 14.54 -53.33 2.71
N ALA A 39 14.95 -54.09 3.74
CA ALA A 39 14.87 -53.68 5.17
C ALA A 39 15.92 -54.34 6.12
N LYS A 40 16.41 -53.63 7.15
CA LYS A 40 17.03 -54.09 8.46
C LYS A 40 17.16 -52.88 9.42
N GLY A 41 17.03 -52.97 10.77
CA GLY A 41 16.85 -54.12 11.67
C GLY A 41 15.91 -53.88 12.87
N ARG A 42 16.02 -54.72 13.93
CA ARG A 42 15.10 -54.88 15.09
C ARG A 42 15.45 -53.92 16.27
N SER A 43 14.68 -53.75 17.36
CA SER A 43 13.73 -54.68 18.02
C SER A 43 12.65 -54.04 18.93
N SER A 44 11.43 -54.64 18.94
CA SER A 44 10.56 -55.06 20.08
C SER A 44 10.36 -54.15 21.33
N ILE A 45 9.17 -54.06 21.97
CA ILE A 45 8.30 -55.11 22.56
C ILE A 45 6.81 -54.64 22.69
N ALA A 46 5.84 -55.58 22.77
CA ALA A 46 4.44 -55.52 23.27
C ALA A 46 3.56 -54.25 23.01
N THR A 47 2.52 -54.25 22.17
CA THR A 47 1.16 -54.87 22.30
C THR A 47 0.26 -54.38 23.46
N LYS A 48 -0.85 -53.69 23.15
CA LYS A 48 -2.22 -54.26 23.25
C LYS A 48 -3.34 -53.44 22.55
N THR A 49 -4.38 -54.18 22.17
CA THR A 49 -5.80 -53.88 21.86
C THR A 49 -6.44 -52.56 22.35
N SER A 50 -7.53 -52.00 21.79
CA SER A 50 -8.25 -52.22 20.50
C SER A 50 -9.47 -51.28 20.34
N ARG A 51 -9.68 -50.76 19.12
CA ARG A 51 -10.97 -50.43 18.43
C ARG A 51 -12.26 -50.03 19.21
N LYS A 52 -12.77 -48.84 18.83
CA LYS A 52 -14.18 -48.48 18.51
C LYS A 52 -15.35 -49.09 19.31
N SER A 53 -16.19 -48.20 19.85
CA SER A 53 -17.64 -48.20 19.60
C SER A 53 -18.18 -46.75 19.63
N ALA A 54 -19.45 -46.54 19.30
CA ALA A 54 -20.11 -45.22 19.32
C ALA A 54 -21.45 -45.30 20.09
N GLY A 55 -21.84 -44.21 20.75
CA GLY A 55 -23.06 -44.11 21.55
C GLY A 55 -23.63 -42.68 21.58
N LYS A 56 -24.96 -42.56 21.70
CA LYS A 56 -25.72 -41.28 21.73
C LYS A 56 -26.09 -40.87 23.16
N ARG A 57 -26.68 -39.66 23.27
CA ARG A 57 -27.38 -39.04 24.42
C ARG A 57 -26.46 -38.39 25.47
N ALA A 58 -26.86 -37.29 26.14
CA ALA A 58 -28.08 -36.47 26.01
C ALA A 58 -27.83 -34.98 26.28
N LYS A 59 -28.80 -34.15 25.91
CA LYS A 59 -28.92 -32.74 26.27
C LYS A 59 -28.96 -32.58 27.80
N LYS A 60 -28.29 -31.57 28.34
CA LYS A 60 -28.66 -30.95 29.62
C LYS A 60 -28.30 -29.48 29.58
N GLU A 61 -29.31 -28.61 29.56
CA GLU A 61 -29.09 -27.19 29.82
C GLU A 61 -28.70 -26.98 31.29
N ALA A 62 -27.75 -26.08 31.51
CA ALA A 62 -27.39 -25.54 32.81
C ALA A 62 -27.08 -24.06 32.60
N THR A 63 -27.98 -23.19 33.05
CA THR A 63 -27.86 -21.74 32.94
C THR A 63 -27.07 -21.21 34.14
N SER A 64 -25.80 -20.88 33.93
CA SER A 64 -24.99 -20.13 34.88
C SER A 64 -25.07 -18.64 34.51
N GLU A 65 -26.01 -17.92 35.14
CA GLU A 65 -26.04 -16.46 35.12
C GLU A 65 -24.95 -15.95 36.07
N GLU A 66 -23.74 -15.74 35.53
CA GLU A 66 -22.70 -14.98 36.23
C GLU A 66 -22.93 -13.50 35.93
N GLU A 67 -23.54 -12.79 36.89
CA GLU A 67 -23.71 -11.33 36.83
C GLU A 67 -22.34 -10.63 36.88
N TYR A 68 -21.80 -10.30 35.71
CA TYR A 68 -20.69 -9.35 35.60
C TYR A 68 -21.16 -7.94 35.98
N GLN A 69 -21.17 -7.66 37.28
CA GLN A 69 -21.28 -6.30 37.80
C GLN A 69 -20.05 -5.49 37.33
N SER A 70 -20.21 -4.75 36.24
CA SER A 70 -19.23 -3.78 35.79
C SER A 70 -19.28 -2.55 36.71
N ASP A 71 -18.26 -2.38 37.55
CA ASP A 71 -18.10 -1.19 38.41
C ASP A 71 -18.02 0.08 37.54
N GLU A 72 -19.13 0.80 37.41
CA GLU A 72 -19.30 2.02 36.61
C GLU A 72 -18.63 3.26 37.27
N SER A 73 -17.58 3.03 38.06
CA SER A 73 -17.01 3.99 39.03
C SER A 73 -15.58 4.46 38.72
N SER A 74 -15.02 4.08 37.56
CA SER A 74 -13.68 4.50 37.13
C SER A 74 -13.59 4.94 35.66
N ALA A 75 -14.65 5.58 35.15
CA ALA A 75 -14.63 6.31 33.88
C ALA A 75 -13.74 7.57 33.97
N VAL A 76 -12.43 7.39 33.94
CA VAL A 76 -11.45 8.49 33.91
C VAL A 76 -11.70 9.35 32.68
N VAL A 77 -11.99 10.64 32.89
CA VAL A 77 -12.22 11.60 31.80
C VAL A 77 -10.87 11.96 31.17
N VAL A 78 -10.44 11.13 30.21
CA VAL A 78 -9.21 11.33 29.42
C VAL A 78 -9.44 12.48 28.42
N GLY A 79 -9.43 13.71 28.94
CA GLY A 79 -9.53 14.97 28.20
C GLY A 79 -10.91 15.32 27.64
N LYS A 80 -11.01 16.52 27.05
CA LYS A 80 -12.22 17.04 26.40
C LYS A 80 -12.09 16.85 24.88
N VAL A 81 -12.98 16.06 24.28
CA VAL A 81 -13.02 15.85 22.83
C VAL A 81 -13.23 17.19 22.10
N VAL A 82 -12.39 17.42 21.10
CA VAL A 82 -12.40 18.60 20.21
C VAL A 82 -13.37 18.34 19.07
N GLN A 83 -14.38 19.20 18.96
CA GLN A 83 -15.41 19.09 17.93
C GLN A 83 -14.87 19.49 16.54
N ALA A 84 -15.45 18.90 15.50
CA ALA A 84 -15.10 19.20 14.12
C ALA A 84 -15.46 20.66 13.77
N PRO A 85 -14.56 21.46 13.17
CA PRO A 85 -14.86 22.85 12.78
C PRO A 85 -16.14 22.94 11.95
N GLU A 86 -17.02 23.88 12.29
CA GLU A 86 -18.26 24.16 11.54
C GLU A 86 -18.03 25.16 10.41
N THR A 87 -17.12 26.11 10.63
CA THR A 87 -16.67 27.10 9.64
C THR A 87 -15.55 26.55 8.74
N GLY A 88 -15.35 27.18 7.58
CA GLY A 88 -14.25 26.83 6.66
C GLY A 88 -14.41 25.51 5.89
N ARG A 89 -15.55 24.80 6.05
CA ARG A 89 -15.88 23.60 5.27
C ARG A 89 -16.04 23.92 3.78
N VAL A 90 -15.69 22.98 2.92
CA VAL A 90 -15.73 23.12 1.46
C VAL A 90 -16.73 22.14 0.82
N PRO A 91 -17.16 22.36 -0.45
CA PRO A 91 -17.96 21.38 -1.18
C PRO A 91 -17.24 20.04 -1.37
N ALA A 92 -18.02 18.97 -1.54
CA ALA A 92 -17.48 17.65 -1.88
C ALA A 92 -16.61 17.70 -3.14
N GLY A 93 -15.47 17.03 -3.12
CA GLY A 93 -14.45 17.09 -4.18
C GLY A 93 -13.35 18.14 -3.94
N GLN A 94 -13.40 18.89 -2.85
CA GLN A 94 -12.37 19.85 -2.43
C GLN A 94 -11.79 19.49 -1.05
N ILE A 95 -10.70 20.17 -0.67
CA ILE A 95 -10.02 20.02 0.63
C ILE A 95 -10.01 21.39 1.33
N SER A 96 -10.48 21.45 2.57
CA SER A 96 -10.50 22.69 3.36
C SER A 96 -9.15 23.03 4.00
N GLN A 97 -9.01 24.27 4.45
CA GLN A 97 -7.92 24.66 5.34
C GLN A 97 -7.94 23.87 6.65
N ASN A 98 -9.11 23.50 7.19
CA ASN A 98 -9.24 22.68 8.40
C ASN A 98 -8.51 21.33 8.25
N THR A 99 -8.60 20.70 7.07
CA THR A 99 -7.88 19.46 6.75
C THR A 99 -6.36 19.68 6.69
N PHE A 100 -5.89 20.79 6.14
CA PHE A 100 -4.47 21.14 6.18
C PHE A 100 -3.99 21.46 7.61
N ASP A 101 -4.78 22.15 8.42
CA ASP A 101 -4.45 22.48 9.81
C ASP A 101 -4.42 21.23 10.71
N PHE A 102 -5.29 20.26 10.47
CA PHE A 102 -5.23 18.94 11.11
C PHE A 102 -3.93 18.20 10.72
N LEU A 103 -3.62 18.10 9.43
CA LEU A 103 -2.38 17.48 8.95
C LEU A 103 -1.11 18.23 9.41
N LEU A 104 -1.22 19.54 9.68
CA LEU A 104 -0.13 20.37 10.20
C LEU A 104 0.10 20.12 11.68
N ASN A 105 -0.97 19.96 12.48
CA ASN A 105 -0.85 19.52 13.86
C ASN A 105 -0.19 18.13 13.94
N LEU A 106 -0.46 17.20 13.02
CA LEU A 106 0.25 15.92 12.96
C LEU A 106 1.74 16.01 12.54
N GLN A 107 2.26 17.19 12.16
CA GLN A 107 3.71 17.42 12.00
C GLN A 107 4.41 17.73 13.32
N ASP A 108 3.65 18.13 14.36
CA ASP A 108 4.14 18.38 15.71
C ASP A 108 4.26 17.06 16.49
N PRO A 109 5.47 16.65 16.94
CA PRO A 109 5.64 15.43 17.72
C PRO A 109 4.86 15.41 19.04
N GLN A 110 4.47 16.57 19.57
CA GLN A 110 3.65 16.67 20.79
C GLN A 110 2.14 16.46 20.56
N LYS A 111 1.75 16.25 19.29
CA LYS A 111 0.36 16.02 18.85
C LYS A 111 0.20 14.76 18.01
N ASN A 112 1.31 14.14 17.61
CA ASN A 112 1.32 12.88 16.89
C ASN A 112 1.45 11.72 17.88
N ASP A 113 0.41 11.52 18.68
CA ASP A 113 0.25 10.45 19.65
C ASP A 113 -1.22 9.99 19.72
N ARG A 114 -1.48 8.87 20.40
CA ARG A 114 -2.81 8.22 20.41
C ARG A 114 -3.85 8.96 21.27
N GLU A 115 -3.43 9.65 22.32
CA GLU A 115 -4.32 10.38 23.22
C GLU A 115 -4.76 11.68 22.56
N TRP A 116 -3.82 12.45 21.99
CA TRP A 116 -4.15 13.64 21.18
C TRP A 116 -5.06 13.28 20.02
N PHE A 117 -4.76 12.20 19.27
CA PHE A 117 -5.57 11.80 18.12
C PHE A 117 -6.99 11.39 18.52
N LYS A 118 -7.16 10.65 19.62
CA LYS A 118 -8.49 10.28 20.13
C LYS A 118 -9.30 11.52 20.54
N LEU A 119 -8.65 12.54 21.11
CA LEU A 119 -9.29 13.81 21.43
C LEU A 119 -9.69 14.62 20.19
N HIS A 120 -9.03 14.43 19.05
CA HIS A 120 -9.30 15.13 17.80
C HIS A 120 -10.01 14.27 16.75
N GLU A 121 -10.57 13.11 17.14
CA GLU A 121 -11.24 12.20 16.20
C GLU A 121 -12.34 12.87 15.37
N PRO A 122 -13.23 13.74 15.89
CA PRO A 122 -14.21 14.44 15.05
C PRO A 122 -13.56 15.30 13.95
N VAL A 123 -12.42 15.93 14.24
CA VAL A 123 -11.63 16.70 13.27
C VAL A 123 -11.02 15.76 12.21
N TYR A 124 -10.51 14.60 12.63
CA TYR A 124 -10.03 13.56 11.72
C TYR A 124 -11.15 13.06 10.80
N ARG A 125 -12.35 12.75 11.31
CA ARG A 125 -13.47 12.24 10.51
C ARG A 125 -13.98 13.25 9.48
N LEU A 126 -13.97 14.55 9.80
CA LEU A 126 -14.23 15.61 8.82
C LEU A 126 -13.18 15.59 7.69
N ALA A 127 -11.90 15.53 8.05
CA ALA A 127 -10.79 15.55 7.10
C ALA A 127 -10.69 14.27 6.25
N GLU A 128 -11.02 13.11 6.82
CA GLU A 128 -11.17 11.82 6.15
C GLU A 128 -12.33 11.86 5.13
N GLY A 129 -13.47 12.46 5.50
CA GLY A 129 -14.61 12.67 4.60
C GLY A 129 -14.29 13.58 3.41
N GLU A 130 -13.62 14.72 3.66
CA GLU A 130 -13.13 15.61 2.58
C GLU A 130 -12.14 14.87 1.67
N TRP A 131 -11.20 14.10 2.23
CA TRP A 131 -10.23 13.32 1.45
C TRP A 131 -10.89 12.24 0.58
N VAL A 132 -11.88 11.50 1.12
CA VAL A 132 -12.65 10.52 0.35
C VAL A 132 -13.44 11.18 -0.79
N ALA A 133 -14.04 12.35 -0.55
CA ALA A 133 -14.76 13.10 -1.58
C ALA A 133 -13.81 13.63 -2.68
N PHE A 134 -12.65 14.16 -2.31
CA PHE A 134 -11.60 14.61 -3.23
C PHE A 134 -11.05 13.46 -4.08
N VAL A 135 -10.77 12.30 -3.47
CA VAL A 135 -10.26 11.12 -4.19
C VAL A 135 -11.30 10.55 -5.17
N ASN A 136 -12.59 10.56 -4.82
CA ASN A 136 -13.65 10.22 -5.79
C ASN A 136 -13.57 11.11 -7.04
N ALA A 137 -13.56 12.43 -6.87
CA ALA A 137 -13.49 13.38 -7.97
C ALA A 137 -12.21 13.20 -8.81
N TRP A 138 -11.06 13.04 -8.15
CA TRP A 138 -9.78 12.79 -8.81
C TRP A 138 -9.77 11.50 -9.64
N VAL A 139 -10.35 10.40 -9.13
CA VAL A 139 -10.47 9.15 -9.89
C VAL A 139 -11.39 9.31 -11.09
N THR A 140 -12.52 10.01 -10.94
CA THR A 140 -13.43 10.27 -12.07
C THR A 140 -12.70 10.97 -13.23
N THR A 141 -11.98 12.07 -12.95
CA THR A 141 -11.15 12.76 -13.95
C THR A 141 -9.99 11.91 -14.47
N LEU A 142 -9.41 11.01 -13.65
CA LEU A 142 -8.31 10.15 -14.09
C LEU A 142 -8.76 9.08 -15.10
N VAL A 143 -9.95 8.51 -14.92
CA VAL A 143 -10.53 7.50 -15.83
C VAL A 143 -10.92 8.12 -17.19
N GLU A 144 -11.22 9.42 -17.24
CA GLU A 144 -11.39 10.17 -18.50
C GLU A 144 -10.08 10.36 -19.28
N VAL A 145 -8.92 10.19 -18.63
CA VAL A 145 -7.58 10.44 -19.20
C VAL A 145 -6.78 9.16 -19.47
N ASP A 146 -6.94 8.10 -18.65
CA ASP A 146 -6.35 6.78 -18.86
C ASP A 146 -7.44 5.69 -18.76
N ASP A 147 -7.86 5.19 -19.93
CA ASP A 147 -8.90 4.15 -20.09
C ASP A 147 -8.53 2.80 -19.45
N GLN A 148 -7.30 2.65 -18.98
CA GLN A 148 -6.73 1.44 -18.39
C GLN A 148 -6.80 1.48 -16.86
N ILE A 149 -7.24 2.60 -16.27
CA ILE A 149 -7.53 2.73 -14.84
C ILE A 149 -8.98 2.30 -14.57
N PRO A 150 -9.22 1.25 -13.77
CA PRO A 150 -10.57 0.90 -13.33
C PRO A 150 -11.12 1.92 -12.32
N PRO A 151 -12.42 2.29 -12.38
CA PRO A 151 -13.07 3.14 -11.39
C PRO A 151 -13.29 2.38 -10.07
N LEU A 152 -12.22 2.30 -9.26
CA LEU A 152 -12.22 1.65 -7.96
C LEU A 152 -12.71 2.58 -6.84
N PRO A 153 -13.39 2.06 -5.80
CA PRO A 153 -13.86 2.88 -4.69
C PRO A 153 -12.67 3.41 -3.86
N PRO A 154 -12.77 4.64 -3.30
CA PRO A 154 -11.64 5.28 -2.61
C PRO A 154 -10.98 4.43 -1.51
N LYS A 155 -11.76 3.64 -0.78
CA LYS A 155 -11.26 2.76 0.29
C LYS A 155 -10.18 1.76 -0.15
N ASP A 156 -10.18 1.34 -1.42
CA ASP A 156 -9.23 0.34 -1.93
C ASP A 156 -7.91 0.99 -2.40
N ILE A 157 -7.92 2.31 -2.65
CA ILE A 157 -6.82 3.11 -3.22
C ILE A 157 -6.22 4.15 -2.26
N ILE A 158 -6.97 4.62 -1.27
CA ILE A 158 -6.50 5.49 -0.20
C ILE A 158 -5.50 4.75 0.68
N HIS A 159 -4.45 5.45 1.09
CA HIS A 159 -3.49 4.96 2.06
C HIS A 159 -3.96 5.32 3.47
N ARG A 160 -4.08 4.33 4.37
CA ARG A 160 -4.37 4.54 5.79
C ARG A 160 -3.45 5.60 6.41
N ILE A 161 -3.97 6.43 7.32
CA ILE A 161 -3.18 7.46 8.03
C ILE A 161 -2.13 6.84 8.98
N TYR A 162 -2.40 5.65 9.52
CA TYR A 162 -1.50 4.96 10.44
C TYR A 162 -0.16 4.55 9.80
N ARG A 163 0.93 4.70 10.56
CA ARG A 163 2.29 4.27 10.21
C ARG A 163 2.58 2.87 10.75
N ASP A 164 3.39 2.09 10.02
CA ASP A 164 4.03 0.92 10.63
C ASP A 164 5.30 1.36 11.37
N MET A 165 5.27 1.28 12.69
CA MET A 165 6.36 1.71 13.57
C MET A 165 7.29 0.56 13.99
N ARG A 166 7.03 -0.69 13.58
CA ARG A 166 7.75 -1.86 14.10
C ARG A 166 9.25 -1.79 13.85
N PHE A 167 9.64 -1.35 12.65
CA PHE A 167 11.03 -1.27 12.21
C PHE A 167 11.55 0.17 12.00
N SER A 168 10.74 1.19 12.30
CA SER A 168 11.16 2.60 12.19
C SER A 168 11.80 3.08 13.49
N ASN A 169 12.85 3.89 13.42
CA ASN A 169 13.41 4.58 14.59
C ASN A 169 12.46 5.67 15.11
N ASP A 170 11.74 6.31 14.18
CA ASP A 170 10.67 7.27 14.46
C ASP A 170 9.40 6.52 14.86
N LYS A 171 8.90 6.80 16.06
CA LYS A 171 7.73 6.16 16.69
C LYS A 171 6.47 7.04 16.66
N THR A 172 6.37 7.98 15.73
CA THR A 172 5.10 8.68 15.49
C THR A 172 4.06 7.73 14.85
N PRO A 173 2.87 7.52 15.45
CA PRO A 173 1.85 6.60 14.95
C PRO A 173 1.12 7.05 13.69
N TYR A 174 1.05 8.35 13.40
CA TYR A 174 0.27 8.90 12.28
C TYR A 174 1.15 9.56 11.22
N LYS A 175 0.71 9.48 9.96
CA LYS A 175 1.25 10.28 8.86
C LYS A 175 0.73 11.70 8.97
N SER A 176 1.59 12.67 8.66
CA SER A 176 1.22 14.07 8.46
C SER A 176 0.82 14.41 7.02
N ASN A 177 0.37 13.40 6.27
CA ASN A 177 -0.20 13.55 4.93
C ASN A 177 -1.36 12.57 4.71
N PHE A 178 -2.28 12.94 3.84
CA PHE A 178 -3.16 11.97 3.18
C PHE A 178 -2.57 11.61 1.82
N SER A 179 -2.73 10.35 1.40
CA SER A 179 -2.26 9.86 0.10
C SER A 179 -3.18 8.78 -0.47
N ALA A 180 -3.18 8.63 -1.78
CA ALA A 180 -3.90 7.60 -2.51
C ALA A 180 -3.11 7.20 -3.76
N SER A 181 -3.15 5.91 -4.13
CA SER A 181 -2.52 5.40 -5.34
C SER A 181 -3.45 4.47 -6.09
N THR A 182 -3.56 4.64 -7.41
CA THR A 182 -4.28 3.72 -8.29
C THR A 182 -3.50 3.39 -9.55
N SER A 183 -3.77 2.22 -10.11
CA SER A 183 -3.18 1.68 -11.33
C SER A 183 -4.21 0.77 -12.01
N ARG A 184 -3.82 0.11 -13.09
CA ARG A 184 -4.65 -0.90 -13.80
C ARG A 184 -5.07 -2.09 -12.93
N SER A 185 -4.39 -2.32 -11.82
CA SER A 185 -4.74 -3.31 -10.79
C SER A 185 -5.05 -2.68 -9.42
N GLY A 186 -5.40 -1.39 -9.41
CA GLY A 186 -5.61 -0.61 -8.19
C GLY A 186 -4.31 -0.27 -7.45
N ARG A 187 -4.36 -0.21 -6.12
CA ARG A 187 -3.22 0.19 -5.26
C ARG A 187 -2.04 -0.77 -5.30
N LYS A 188 -2.28 -2.06 -5.58
CA LYS A 188 -1.27 -3.13 -5.59
C LYS A 188 -1.01 -3.63 -7.01
N GLY A 189 0.23 -4.02 -7.30
CA GLY A 189 0.59 -4.68 -8.56
C GLY A 189 1.94 -4.26 -9.11
N ILE A 190 2.17 -4.60 -10.39
CA ILE A 190 3.42 -4.35 -11.13
C ILE A 190 3.31 -3.20 -12.16
N PHE A 191 2.14 -2.58 -12.28
CA PHE A 191 1.89 -1.51 -13.23
C PHE A 191 2.39 -0.16 -12.72
N ALA A 192 2.57 0.79 -13.63
CA ALA A 192 2.71 2.19 -13.25
C ALA A 192 1.41 2.66 -12.56
N ALA A 193 1.57 3.38 -11.45
CA ALA A 193 0.48 3.95 -10.68
C ALA A 193 0.51 5.48 -10.79
N TYR A 194 -0.68 6.07 -10.69
CA TYR A 194 -0.86 7.48 -10.35
C TYR A 194 -0.96 7.58 -8.82
N HIS A 195 -0.21 8.51 -8.23
CA HIS A 195 -0.13 8.72 -6.80
C HIS A 195 -0.37 10.20 -6.50
N ILE A 196 -1.32 10.48 -5.62
CA ILE A 196 -1.60 11.82 -5.10
C ILE A 196 -1.40 11.85 -3.58
N SER A 197 -0.81 12.93 -3.08
CA SER A 197 -0.55 13.16 -1.66
C SER A 197 -0.77 14.63 -1.34
N ILE A 198 -1.52 14.94 -0.28
CA ILE A 198 -1.65 16.30 0.25
C ILE A 198 -0.90 16.43 1.58
N LYS A 199 -0.05 17.45 1.68
CA LYS A 199 0.73 17.75 2.89
C LYS A 199 0.91 19.27 3.04
N PRO A 200 0.69 19.84 4.24
CA PRO A 200 0.96 21.24 4.54
C PRO A 200 2.41 21.66 4.26
N GLY A 201 2.64 22.97 4.12
CA GLY A 201 3.97 23.54 3.91
C GLY A 201 4.55 23.28 2.52
N GLY A 202 3.69 23.15 1.49
CA GLY A 202 4.12 22.88 0.11
C GLY A 202 4.56 21.44 -0.15
N GLY A 203 4.30 20.51 0.77
CA GLY A 203 4.68 19.09 0.63
C GLY A 203 3.71 18.23 -0.20
N SER A 204 2.65 18.81 -0.76
CA SER A 204 1.71 18.11 -1.63
C SER A 204 2.36 17.69 -2.95
N LEU A 205 1.99 16.53 -3.48
CA LEU A 205 2.61 15.90 -4.63
C LEU A 205 1.59 15.15 -5.49
N VAL A 206 1.65 15.35 -6.80
CA VAL A 206 1.09 14.43 -7.80
C VAL A 206 2.25 13.77 -8.53
N ALA A 207 2.22 12.45 -8.67
CA ALA A 207 3.26 11.66 -9.32
C ALA A 207 2.64 10.52 -10.15
N ALA A 208 3.36 10.08 -11.18
CA ALA A 208 2.98 8.92 -11.99
C ALA A 208 4.22 8.10 -12.35
N GLY A 209 4.14 6.77 -12.28
CA GLY A 209 5.24 5.88 -12.64
C GLY A 209 5.29 4.60 -11.80
N VAL A 210 6.44 3.93 -11.78
CA VAL A 210 6.68 2.72 -10.97
C VAL A 210 7.68 3.07 -9.86
N TRP A 211 7.20 3.09 -8.61
CA TRP A 211 8.05 3.30 -7.43
C TRP A 211 8.71 1.98 -7.01
N CYS A 212 10.00 2.02 -6.65
CA CYS A 212 10.82 0.89 -6.17
C CYS A 212 10.50 -0.48 -6.83
N PRO A 213 10.55 -0.58 -8.18
CA PRO A 213 10.22 -1.82 -8.90
C PRO A 213 11.06 -3.02 -8.44
N GLY A 214 10.41 -4.18 -8.40
CA GLY A 214 11.09 -5.46 -8.19
C GLY A 214 12.10 -5.78 -9.30
N LYS A 215 12.93 -6.81 -9.06
CA LYS A 215 14.06 -7.17 -9.94
C LYS A 215 13.61 -7.45 -11.38
N ASN A 216 12.47 -8.11 -11.57
CA ASN A 216 12.00 -8.56 -12.88
C ASN A 216 11.35 -7.40 -13.66
N GLU A 217 10.62 -6.56 -12.93
CA GLU A 217 9.92 -5.37 -13.39
C GLU A 217 10.95 -4.33 -13.85
N LEU A 218 11.94 -4.05 -13.00
CA LEU A 218 13.06 -3.15 -13.29
C LEU A 218 13.90 -3.64 -14.48
N GLN A 219 14.17 -4.94 -14.58
CA GLN A 219 14.88 -5.49 -15.74
C GLN A 219 14.04 -5.40 -17.03
N THR A 220 12.72 -5.59 -16.94
CA THR A 220 11.80 -5.44 -18.07
C THR A 220 11.75 -4.00 -18.57
N ILE A 221 11.62 -3.03 -17.66
CA ILE A 221 11.67 -1.59 -17.98
C ILE A 221 12.99 -1.24 -18.67
N ARG A 222 14.13 -1.66 -18.10
CA ARG A 222 15.47 -1.46 -18.70
C ARG A 222 15.60 -2.09 -20.09
N ASN A 223 15.11 -3.31 -20.27
CA ASN A 223 15.13 -4.01 -21.56
C ASN A 223 14.29 -3.29 -22.63
N VAL A 224 13.10 -2.79 -22.28
CA VAL A 224 12.23 -2.03 -23.20
C VAL A 224 12.86 -0.69 -23.59
N ILE A 225 13.42 0.06 -22.64
CA ILE A 225 14.13 1.31 -22.91
C ILE A 225 15.33 1.05 -23.83
N LYS A 226 16.15 0.03 -23.53
CA LYS A 226 17.33 -0.34 -24.35
C LYS A 226 16.93 -0.76 -25.76
N ARG A 227 15.90 -1.60 -25.93
CA ARG A 227 15.46 -2.13 -27.24
C ARG A 227 15.01 -1.05 -28.23
N ASN A 228 14.48 0.08 -27.75
CA ASN A 228 14.09 1.22 -28.59
C ASN A 228 15.10 2.38 -28.53
N HIS A 229 16.35 2.15 -28.07
CA HIS A 229 17.38 3.20 -27.88
C HIS A 229 16.86 4.44 -27.12
N ALA A 230 15.98 4.23 -26.13
CA ALA A 230 15.23 5.25 -25.41
C ALA A 230 14.39 6.22 -26.27
N ARG A 231 14.16 5.96 -27.56
CA ARG A 231 13.50 6.89 -28.52
C ARG A 231 12.12 7.36 -28.03
N ARG A 232 11.21 6.44 -27.71
CA ARG A 232 9.86 6.78 -27.20
C ARG A 232 9.92 7.59 -25.90
N LEU A 233 10.87 7.28 -25.01
CA LEU A 233 11.07 8.03 -23.76
C LEU A 233 11.56 9.45 -24.06
N ARG A 234 12.58 9.62 -24.91
CA ARG A 234 13.09 10.94 -25.35
C ARG A 234 12.02 11.76 -26.08
N GLN A 235 11.12 11.12 -26.84
CA GLN A 235 10.00 11.80 -27.49
C GLN A 235 8.98 12.35 -26.47
N ILE A 236 8.61 11.56 -25.46
CA ILE A 236 7.72 12.02 -24.37
C ILE A 236 8.37 13.15 -23.57
N LEU A 237 9.66 13.03 -23.25
CA LEU A 237 10.43 14.05 -22.51
C LEU A 237 10.66 15.37 -23.27
N ALA A 238 10.42 15.38 -24.58
CA ALA A 238 10.52 16.56 -25.45
C ALA A 238 9.14 17.06 -25.93
N GLU A 239 8.06 16.45 -25.46
CA GLU A 239 6.69 16.84 -25.77
C GLU A 239 6.36 18.17 -25.06
N PRO A 240 5.81 19.19 -25.75
CA PRO A 240 5.60 20.52 -25.16
C PRO A 240 4.77 20.55 -23.87
N GLY A 241 3.72 19.72 -23.76
CA GLY A 241 2.93 19.57 -22.53
C GLY A 241 3.77 19.00 -21.38
N PHE A 242 4.48 17.90 -21.61
CA PHE A 242 5.42 17.33 -20.63
C PHE A 242 6.47 18.36 -20.18
N VAL A 243 7.08 19.09 -21.13
CA VAL A 243 8.07 20.14 -20.85
C VAL A 243 7.47 21.30 -20.04
N ASN A 244 6.21 21.66 -20.28
CA ASN A 244 5.50 22.69 -19.54
C ASN A 244 5.21 22.29 -18.08
N TYR A 245 4.81 21.04 -17.83
CA TYR A 245 4.44 20.56 -16.48
C TYR A 245 5.63 20.03 -15.64
N PHE A 246 6.61 19.39 -16.27
CA PHE A 246 7.73 18.72 -15.58
C PHE A 246 9.10 19.33 -15.89
N GLY A 247 9.18 20.27 -16.82
CA GLY A 247 10.42 20.89 -17.28
C GLY A 247 11.16 20.07 -18.34
N ALA A 248 11.96 20.76 -19.16
CA ALA A 248 12.83 20.10 -20.13
C ALA A 248 13.96 19.30 -19.45
N PRO A 249 14.41 18.17 -20.04
CA PRO A 249 15.64 17.49 -19.65
C PRO A 249 16.85 18.44 -19.61
N LYS A 250 17.52 18.49 -18.45
CA LYS A 250 18.65 19.39 -18.16
C LYS A 250 19.81 18.59 -17.55
N PRO A 251 20.51 17.75 -18.33
CA PRO A 251 21.74 17.12 -17.85
C PRO A 251 22.77 18.20 -17.48
N LEU A 252 23.47 18.03 -16.36
CA LEU A 252 24.56 18.89 -15.95
C LEU A 252 25.71 18.83 -16.97
N ALA A 253 26.23 19.99 -17.36
CA ALA A 253 27.36 20.08 -18.26
C ALA A 253 28.65 19.63 -17.57
N THR A 254 29.22 18.49 -17.98
CA THR A 254 30.52 17.98 -17.53
C THR A 254 31.68 18.82 -18.11
N LYS A 255 31.84 20.04 -17.60
CA LYS A 255 32.97 20.92 -17.93
C LYS A 255 34.30 20.28 -17.48
N GLY A 256 35.08 19.76 -18.43
CA GLY A 256 36.47 19.35 -18.22
C GLY A 256 36.67 18.16 -17.27
N LYS A 257 35.66 17.31 -17.10
CA LYS A 257 35.73 16.05 -16.34
C LYS A 257 35.16 14.91 -17.18
N GLU A 258 35.52 13.67 -16.81
CA GLU A 258 34.91 12.47 -17.39
C GLU A 258 33.37 12.56 -17.41
N PRO A 259 32.68 11.87 -18.34
CA PRO A 259 31.22 11.88 -18.45
C PRO A 259 30.58 11.25 -17.21
N ARG A 260 30.43 12.04 -16.14
CA ARG A 260 29.76 11.63 -14.91
C ARG A 260 28.31 11.28 -15.26
N ARG A 261 27.99 10.01 -15.05
CA ARG A 261 26.62 9.51 -15.16
C ARG A 261 25.69 10.33 -14.27
N GLN A 262 24.48 10.52 -14.75
CA GLN A 262 23.46 11.38 -14.16
C GLN A 262 22.10 11.01 -14.74
N SER A 263 21.03 11.44 -14.06
CA SER A 263 19.70 11.42 -14.65
C SER A 263 19.60 12.44 -15.81
N ILE A 264 18.62 12.21 -16.69
CA ILE A 264 18.21 13.15 -17.76
C ILE A 264 17.84 14.56 -17.27
N PHE A 265 17.59 14.74 -15.97
CA PHE A 265 17.28 16.02 -15.33
C PHE A 265 18.44 16.59 -14.49
N GLY A 266 19.63 15.99 -14.57
CA GLY A 266 20.83 16.49 -13.88
C GLY A 266 20.97 16.09 -12.41
N ALA A 267 20.15 15.15 -11.92
CA ALA A 267 20.41 14.49 -10.63
C ALA A 267 21.57 13.49 -10.75
N GLU A 268 22.27 13.17 -9.66
CA GLU A 268 23.41 12.23 -9.69
C GLU A 268 22.99 10.80 -10.11
N ASP A 269 23.95 9.97 -10.55
CA ASP A 269 23.68 8.55 -10.84
C ASP A 269 23.40 7.77 -9.55
N GLU A 270 22.16 7.30 -9.41
CA GLU A 270 21.72 6.40 -8.34
C GLU A 270 22.37 5.00 -8.44
N LEU A 271 22.93 4.63 -9.61
CA LEU A 271 23.50 3.31 -9.87
C LEU A 271 25.01 3.26 -9.59
N LYS A 272 25.37 2.85 -8.36
CA LYS A 272 26.75 2.55 -7.94
C LYS A 272 27.51 1.58 -8.87
N VAL A 273 26.83 0.80 -9.70
CA VAL A 273 27.40 -0.16 -10.65
C VAL A 273 26.57 -0.17 -11.95
N ALA A 274 27.24 -0.31 -13.10
CA ALA A 274 26.58 -0.49 -14.39
C ALA A 274 25.65 -1.73 -14.41
N PRO A 275 24.43 -1.64 -15.00
CA PRO A 275 23.59 -2.81 -15.22
C PRO A 275 24.31 -3.88 -16.06
N ALA A 276 24.08 -5.16 -15.74
CA ALA A 276 24.67 -6.27 -16.47
C ALA A 276 24.34 -6.20 -17.98
N GLY A 277 25.36 -6.35 -18.83
CA GLY A 277 25.20 -6.22 -20.28
C GLY A 277 25.05 -4.77 -20.79
N VAL A 278 25.49 -3.78 -20.01
CA VAL A 278 25.63 -2.37 -20.42
C VAL A 278 27.09 -1.96 -20.15
N ASN A 279 27.73 -1.27 -21.09
CA ASN A 279 29.11 -0.80 -20.89
C ASN A 279 29.16 0.26 -19.76
N LYS A 280 30.32 0.39 -19.09
CA LYS A 280 30.54 1.47 -18.11
C LYS A 280 30.32 2.83 -18.75
N ASP A 281 30.80 3.00 -19.97
CA ASP A 281 30.84 4.26 -20.72
C ASP A 281 29.62 4.42 -21.67
N HIS A 282 28.54 3.68 -21.41
CA HIS A 282 27.29 3.85 -22.16
C HIS A 282 26.59 5.17 -21.74
N PRO A 283 26.21 6.04 -22.69
CA PRO A 283 25.52 7.31 -22.44
C PRO A 283 24.01 7.19 -22.23
#